data_AF-A0A101M9J5-F1
#
_entry.id   AF-A0A101M9J5-F1
#
_cell.length_a   1.000
_cell.length_b   1.000
_cell.length_c   1.000
_cell.angle_alpha   90.00
_cell.angle_beta   90.00
_cell.angle_gamma   90.00
#
_symmetry.space_group_name_H-M   'P 1'
#
loop_
_entity.id
_entity.type
_entity.pdbx_description
1 polymer ?
#
loop_
_entity_poly.entity_id
_entity_poly.type
_entity_poly.pdbx_seq_one_letter_code
_entity_poly.pdbx_strand_id
1 'polypeptide(L)'
;MVVRGNNKPFLEASKAFINRLAEEVGDLQVTNGGPILMVQIENEYGSYGSDHEYLGALKDIFTAAFDVPFYTNDGGTQAMLEGGQISGVLAETDGDVYDGFAARDKYVTDPTSLGPQLDGEYYITWLDQWASNYTHKSNVGDKEATDKITKDIKWLINNNGSFNLFMFHGGTNWGFQNGADWADALQPITTSYDYGAPLDEIGRTNEIYHAI
;
A
#
# COMPACT_ATOMS: atom_id res chain seq x y z
N MET A 1 -7.86 -10.35 -22.29
CA MET A 1 -7.63 -10.70 -20.88
C MET A 1 -8.14 -9.54 -20.06
N VAL A 2 -9.07 -9.78 -19.14
CA VAL A 2 -9.50 -8.75 -18.19
C VAL A 2 -8.56 -8.85 -17.00
N VAL A 3 -7.86 -7.76 -16.67
CA VAL A 3 -6.97 -7.72 -15.50
C VAL A 3 -7.79 -7.40 -14.25
N ARG A 4 -7.31 -7.86 -13.10
CA ARG A 4 -7.93 -7.60 -11.79
C ARG A 4 -9.41 -7.98 -11.72
N GLY A 5 -9.76 -9.13 -12.28
CA GLY A 5 -11.12 -9.67 -12.27
C GLY A 5 -11.11 -11.20 -12.40
N ASN A 6 -12.27 -11.83 -12.22
CA ASN A 6 -12.40 -13.29 -12.21
C ASN A 6 -12.28 -13.87 -13.63
N ASN A 7 -11.06 -13.78 -14.17
CA ASN A 7 -10.71 -14.11 -15.53
C ASN A 7 -9.65 -15.21 -15.52
N LYS A 8 -10.01 -16.40 -15.99
CA LYS A 8 -9.12 -17.58 -15.95
C LYS A 8 -7.69 -17.32 -16.46
N PRO A 9 -7.47 -16.73 -17.66
CA PRO A 9 -6.11 -16.44 -18.12
C PRO A 9 -5.31 -15.53 -17.18
N PHE A 10 -5.96 -14.56 -16.56
CA PHE A 10 -5.32 -13.66 -15.60
C PHE A 10 -4.98 -14.41 -14.31
N LEU A 11 -5.92 -15.15 -13.73
CA LEU A 11 -5.70 -15.94 -12.51
C LEU A 11 -4.62 -17.03 -12.69
N GLU A 12 -4.56 -17.67 -13.86
CA GLU A 12 -3.51 -18.64 -14.18
C GLU A 12 -2.13 -17.98 -14.23
N ALA A 13 -2.03 -16.79 -14.84
CA ALA A 13 -0.79 -16.01 -14.86
C ALA A 13 -0.39 -15.54 -13.45
N SER A 14 -1.33 -15.01 -12.66
CA SER A 14 -1.10 -14.62 -11.27
C SER A 14 -0.62 -15.78 -10.42
N LYS A 15 -1.26 -16.95 -10.53
CA LYS A 15 -0.84 -18.17 -9.83
C LYS A 15 0.58 -18.60 -10.20
N ALA A 16 0.92 -18.58 -11.49
CA ALA A 16 2.26 -18.96 -11.92
C ALA A 16 3.34 -18.01 -11.36
N PHE A 17 3.05 -16.70 -11.36
CA PHE A 17 3.95 -15.70 -10.79
C PHE A 17 4.10 -15.85 -9.28
N ILE A 18 2.99 -15.95 -8.53
CA ILE A 18 3.01 -16.06 -7.07
C ILE A 18 3.70 -17.35 -6.61
N ASN A 19 3.47 -18.47 -7.29
CA ASN A 19 4.19 -19.71 -7.00
C ASN A 19 5.71 -19.54 -7.20
N ARG A 20 6.12 -18.89 -8.30
CA ARG A 20 7.54 -18.63 -8.53
C ARG A 20 8.12 -17.69 -7.47
N LEU A 21 7.40 -16.65 -7.08
CA LEU A 21 7.83 -15.74 -6.02
C LEU A 21 8.02 -16.48 -4.70
N ALA A 22 7.08 -17.36 -4.33
CA ALA A 22 7.18 -18.17 -3.13
C ALA A 22 8.37 -19.14 -3.14
N GLU A 23 8.80 -19.65 -4.30
CA GLU A 23 10.05 -20.41 -4.41
C GLU A 23 11.29 -19.58 -4.04
N GLU A 24 11.28 -18.27 -4.32
CA GLU A 24 12.41 -17.38 -4.06
C GLU A 24 12.45 -16.87 -2.61
N VAL A 25 11.27 -16.60 -2.01
CA VAL A 25 11.18 -15.93 -0.70
C VAL A 25 10.45 -16.74 0.38
N GLY A 26 9.95 -17.94 0.07
CA GLY A 26 9.16 -18.75 1.00
C GLY A 26 9.91 -19.14 2.28
N ASP A 27 11.22 -19.36 2.19
CA ASP A 27 12.07 -19.65 3.36
C ASP A 27 12.32 -18.42 4.25
N LEU A 28 11.96 -17.22 3.78
CA LEU A 28 12.08 -15.96 4.55
C LEU A 28 10.83 -15.65 5.37
N GLN A 29 9.83 -16.53 5.39
CA GLN A 29 8.64 -16.38 6.23
C GLN A 29 8.96 -16.51 7.71
N VAL A 30 8.25 -15.75 8.55
CA VAL A 30 8.42 -15.81 10.00
C VAL A 30 8.11 -17.18 10.59
N THR A 31 7.23 -17.95 9.96
CA THR A 31 6.96 -19.36 10.28
C THR A 31 8.16 -20.29 10.03
N ASN A 32 9.12 -19.84 9.21
CA ASN A 32 10.42 -20.48 8.98
C ASN A 32 11.58 -19.75 9.69
N GLY A 33 11.28 -18.78 10.56
CA GLY A 33 12.28 -17.98 11.29
C GLY A 33 12.84 -16.78 10.52
N GLY A 34 12.25 -16.44 9.36
CA GLY A 34 12.65 -15.31 8.53
C GLY A 34 11.90 -14.00 8.83
N PRO A 35 12.19 -12.92 8.08
CA PRO A 35 11.66 -11.58 8.34
C PRO A 35 10.27 -11.27 7.75
N ILE A 36 9.71 -12.10 6.87
CA ILE A 36 8.39 -11.84 6.26
C ILE A 36 7.30 -12.15 7.29
N LEU A 37 6.68 -11.10 7.83
CA LEU A 37 5.68 -11.20 8.91
C LEU A 37 4.25 -11.37 8.39
N MET A 38 3.94 -10.78 7.24
CA MET A 38 2.60 -10.74 6.64
C MET A 38 2.72 -10.43 5.14
N VAL A 39 1.68 -10.77 4.37
CA VAL A 39 1.63 -10.56 2.91
C VAL A 39 0.31 -9.88 2.52
N GLN A 40 0.41 -8.82 1.70
CA GLN A 40 -0.78 -8.15 1.15
C GLN A 40 -1.35 -8.97 -0.01
N ILE A 41 -2.68 -9.12 -0.05
CA ILE A 41 -3.40 -9.65 -1.20
C ILE A 41 -4.02 -8.48 -1.95
N GLU A 42 -3.71 -8.35 -3.25
CA GLU A 42 -4.13 -7.21 -4.08
C GLU A 42 -3.63 -5.86 -3.53
N ASN A 43 -3.99 -4.75 -4.19
CA ASN A 43 -3.64 -3.40 -3.75
C ASN A 43 -4.77 -2.43 -4.08
N GLU A 44 -5.38 -1.82 -3.06
CA GLU A 44 -6.50 -0.88 -3.21
C GLU A 44 -7.56 -1.39 -4.20
N TYR A 45 -7.99 -2.65 -4.04
CA TYR A 45 -8.90 -3.24 -5.01
C TYR A 45 -10.25 -2.53 -5.03
N GLY A 46 -10.69 -2.00 -3.89
CA GLY A 46 -11.91 -1.20 -3.79
C GLY A 46 -11.88 0.09 -4.61
N SER A 47 -10.69 0.62 -4.91
CA SER A 47 -10.51 1.75 -5.83
C SER A 47 -10.70 1.37 -7.30
N TYR A 48 -10.66 0.06 -7.61
CA TYR A 48 -10.84 -0.48 -8.96
C TYR A 48 -12.19 -1.18 -9.16
N GLY A 49 -12.65 -1.98 -8.19
CA GLY A 49 -13.84 -2.80 -8.31
C GLY A 49 -14.25 -3.49 -7.02
N SER A 50 -15.11 -4.50 -7.15
CA SER A 50 -15.70 -5.24 -6.02
C SER A 50 -16.04 -6.70 -6.37
N ASP A 51 -15.28 -7.28 -7.31
CA ASP A 51 -15.38 -8.71 -7.66
C ASP A 51 -14.79 -9.60 -6.53
N HIS A 52 -15.62 -9.97 -5.57
CA HIS A 52 -15.20 -10.85 -4.48
C HIS A 52 -14.96 -12.31 -4.91
N GLU A 53 -15.42 -12.74 -6.09
CA GLU A 53 -15.03 -14.06 -6.62
C GLU A 53 -13.57 -14.04 -7.05
N TYR A 54 -13.13 -12.96 -7.70
CA TYR A 54 -11.73 -12.71 -8.02
C TYR A 54 -10.86 -12.66 -6.76
N LEU A 55 -11.27 -11.85 -5.77
CA LEU A 55 -10.52 -11.72 -4.52
C LEU A 55 -10.43 -13.04 -3.76
N GLY A 56 -11.52 -13.83 -3.73
CA GLY A 56 -11.52 -15.18 -3.18
C GLY A 56 -10.53 -16.10 -3.91
N ALA A 57 -10.52 -16.08 -5.23
CA ALA A 57 -9.57 -16.87 -6.03
C ALA A 57 -8.11 -16.44 -5.80
N LEU A 58 -7.85 -15.15 -5.62
CA LEU A 58 -6.51 -14.67 -5.23
C LEU A 58 -6.12 -15.13 -3.83
N LYS A 59 -7.03 -15.03 -2.86
CA LYS A 59 -6.78 -15.56 -1.51
C LYS A 59 -6.38 -17.03 -1.54
N ASP A 60 -7.07 -17.85 -2.33
CA ASP A 60 -6.72 -19.27 -2.48
C ASP A 60 -5.32 -19.47 -3.08
N ILE A 61 -4.90 -18.61 -4.02
CA ILE A 61 -3.56 -18.64 -4.60
C ILE A 61 -2.50 -18.27 -3.54
N PHE A 62 -2.71 -17.18 -2.80
CA PHE A 62 -1.76 -16.70 -1.79
C PHE A 62 -1.65 -17.66 -0.60
N THR A 63 -2.77 -18.17 -0.08
CA THR A 63 -2.79 -19.12 1.04
C THR A 63 -2.19 -20.48 0.70
N ALA A 64 -2.14 -20.85 -0.58
CA ALA A 64 -1.42 -22.04 -1.04
C ALA A 64 0.10 -21.82 -1.16
N ALA A 65 0.55 -20.57 -1.26
CA ALA A 65 1.95 -20.20 -1.51
C ALA A 65 2.68 -19.69 -0.26
N PHE A 66 1.96 -19.08 0.68
CA PHE A 66 2.49 -18.49 1.90
C PHE A 66 1.74 -18.98 3.15
N ASP A 67 2.47 -19.12 4.25
CA ASP A 67 2.01 -19.51 5.58
C ASP A 67 2.34 -18.39 6.58
N VAL A 68 1.75 -17.22 6.35
CA VAL A 68 1.81 -16.03 7.22
C VAL A 68 0.46 -15.32 7.19
N PRO A 69 0.15 -14.42 8.14
CA PRO A 69 -1.05 -13.58 8.06
C PRO A 69 -1.14 -12.80 6.74
N PHE A 70 -2.37 -12.66 6.25
CA PHE A 70 -2.66 -11.87 5.06
C PHE A 70 -3.46 -10.62 5.42
N TYR A 71 -3.28 -9.57 4.62
CA TYR A 71 -4.07 -8.34 4.73
C TYR A 71 -4.44 -7.78 3.36
N THR A 72 -5.43 -6.91 3.30
CA THR A 72 -5.71 -5.98 2.19
C THR A 72 -5.45 -4.56 2.64
N ASN A 73 -5.27 -3.64 1.69
CA ASN A 73 -5.08 -2.23 1.99
C ASN A 73 -5.91 -1.39 1.00
N ASP A 74 -6.79 -0.53 1.53
CA ASP A 74 -7.71 0.29 0.75
C ASP A 74 -7.94 1.67 1.41
N GLY A 75 -8.20 2.70 0.59
CA GLY A 75 -8.58 4.01 1.11
C GLY A 75 -9.83 4.00 2.00
N GLY A 76 -9.90 4.92 2.97
CA GLY A 76 -10.92 4.96 4.05
C GLY A 76 -12.36 5.30 3.66
N THR A 77 -12.79 5.04 2.42
CA THR A 77 -14.20 5.24 2.00
C THR A 77 -15.01 3.95 2.10
N GLN A 78 -16.32 4.06 2.29
CA GLN A 78 -17.21 2.88 2.34
C GLN A 78 -17.06 2.00 1.09
N ALA A 79 -17.07 2.59 -0.10
CA ALA A 79 -17.03 1.83 -1.35
C ALA A 79 -15.70 1.08 -1.52
N MET A 80 -14.58 1.71 -1.14
CA MET A 80 -13.26 1.12 -1.21
C MET A 80 -13.13 -0.03 -0.21
N LEU A 81 -13.48 0.19 1.06
CA LEU A 81 -13.41 -0.85 2.09
C LEU A 81 -14.36 -2.02 1.82
N GLU A 82 -15.59 -1.74 1.39
CA GLU A 82 -16.56 -2.79 1.06
C GLU A 82 -16.11 -3.60 -0.15
N GLY A 83 -15.55 -2.95 -1.18
CA GLY A 83 -15.12 -3.61 -2.42
C GLY A 83 -13.78 -4.35 -2.31
N GLY A 84 -12.87 -3.88 -1.48
CA GLY A 84 -11.51 -4.42 -1.34
C GLY A 84 -11.36 -5.52 -0.28
N GLN A 85 -12.22 -5.54 0.75
CA GLN A 85 -12.10 -6.51 1.83
C GLN A 85 -12.25 -7.97 1.36
N ILE A 86 -11.52 -8.86 2.03
CA ILE A 86 -11.61 -10.30 1.83
C ILE A 86 -11.91 -10.97 3.17
N SER A 87 -12.99 -11.76 3.23
CA SER A 87 -13.36 -12.50 4.45
C SER A 87 -12.20 -13.37 4.94
N GLY A 88 -11.86 -13.28 6.22
CA GLY A 88 -10.75 -13.99 6.86
C GLY A 88 -9.35 -13.48 6.50
N VAL A 89 -9.24 -12.26 5.96
CA VAL A 89 -8.00 -11.52 5.69
C VAL A 89 -8.14 -10.16 6.37
N LEU A 90 -7.09 -9.68 7.04
CA LEU A 90 -7.15 -8.40 7.75
C LEU A 90 -7.41 -7.26 6.76
N ALA A 91 -8.42 -6.43 7.00
CA ALA A 91 -8.67 -5.25 6.20
C ALA A 91 -7.95 -4.05 6.81
N GLU A 92 -7.02 -3.45 6.10
CA GLU A 92 -6.25 -2.28 6.56
C GLU A 92 -6.51 -1.08 5.64
N THR A 93 -6.05 0.10 6.06
CA THR A 93 -6.33 1.35 5.37
C THR A 93 -5.08 2.12 5.02
N ASP A 94 -5.17 3.03 4.05
CA ASP A 94 -4.12 4.02 3.78
C ASP A 94 -4.58 5.47 3.90
N GLY A 95 -3.59 6.36 3.97
CA GLY A 95 -3.77 7.80 3.86
C GLY A 95 -4.00 8.52 5.19
N ASP A 96 -5.24 8.53 5.67
CA ASP A 96 -5.59 9.25 6.90
C ASP A 96 -5.77 8.29 8.08
N VAL A 97 -4.86 8.38 9.06
CA VAL A 97 -4.83 7.50 10.25
C VAL A 97 -6.03 7.68 11.17
N TYR A 98 -6.67 8.85 11.17
CA TYR A 98 -7.77 9.17 12.09
C TYR A 98 -9.09 8.66 11.52
N ASP A 99 -9.39 9.08 10.30
CA ASP A 99 -10.65 8.76 9.64
C ASP A 99 -10.62 7.36 9.02
N GLY A 100 -9.44 6.88 8.55
CA GLY A 100 -9.25 5.55 7.97
C GLY A 100 -9.56 4.43 8.95
N PHE A 101 -8.95 4.45 10.15
CA PHE A 101 -9.20 3.43 11.17
C PHE A 101 -10.66 3.41 11.63
N ALA A 102 -11.26 4.59 11.81
CA ALA A 102 -12.67 4.71 12.17
C ALA A 102 -13.60 4.22 11.04
N ALA A 103 -13.24 4.47 9.78
CA ALA A 103 -13.97 3.97 8.62
C ALA A 103 -13.88 2.45 8.50
N ARG A 104 -12.70 1.86 8.71
CA ARG A 104 -12.50 0.41 8.73
C ARG A 104 -13.40 -0.27 9.74
N ASP A 105 -13.38 0.19 10.99
CA ASP A 105 -14.23 -0.37 12.06
C ASP A 105 -15.74 -0.18 11.80
N LYS A 106 -16.12 0.79 10.97
CA LYS A 106 -17.51 1.06 10.60
C LYS A 106 -18.00 0.22 9.43
N TYR A 107 -17.17 0.05 8.39
CA TYR A 107 -17.59 -0.51 7.10
C TYR A 107 -17.14 -1.96 6.89
N VAL A 108 -16.06 -2.40 7.55
CA VAL A 108 -15.65 -3.81 7.58
C VAL A 108 -16.40 -4.50 8.71
N THR A 109 -17.48 -5.20 8.36
CA THR A 109 -18.38 -5.82 9.34
C THR A 109 -18.11 -7.31 9.57
N ASP A 110 -17.26 -7.94 8.75
CA ASP A 110 -16.81 -9.31 8.97
C ASP A 110 -15.77 -9.34 10.11
N PRO A 111 -16.09 -9.93 11.28
CA PRO A 111 -15.16 -9.96 12.40
C PRO A 111 -13.86 -10.72 12.10
N THR A 112 -13.85 -11.60 11.09
CA THR A 112 -12.66 -12.34 10.68
C THR A 112 -11.68 -11.50 9.84
N SER A 113 -12.13 -10.34 9.36
CA SER A 113 -11.31 -9.35 8.68
C SER A 113 -10.82 -8.22 9.59
N LEU A 114 -11.16 -8.29 10.88
CA LEU A 114 -10.74 -7.30 11.87
C LEU A 114 -9.55 -7.82 12.69
N GLY A 115 -8.71 -6.89 13.12
CA GLY A 115 -7.53 -7.17 13.94
C GLY A 115 -6.83 -5.87 14.38
N PRO A 116 -5.53 -5.93 14.72
CA PRO A 116 -4.71 -4.73 14.89
C PRO A 116 -4.92 -3.76 13.74
N GLN A 117 -4.90 -2.46 14.01
CA GLN A 117 -5.03 -1.44 12.97
C GLN A 117 -3.66 -1.17 12.35
N LEU A 118 -3.61 -1.11 11.02
CA LEU A 118 -2.43 -0.72 10.25
C LEU A 118 -2.80 0.38 9.25
N ASP A 119 -2.02 1.47 9.25
CA ASP A 119 -1.94 2.35 8.08
C ASP A 119 -0.91 1.76 7.11
N GLY A 120 -1.37 1.09 6.05
CA GLY A 120 -0.51 0.38 5.11
C GLY A 120 0.28 1.31 4.19
N GLU A 121 -0.19 2.55 4.00
CA GLU A 121 0.50 3.57 3.21
C GLU A 121 0.28 4.97 3.81
N TYR A 122 1.06 5.28 4.85
CA TYR A 122 1.10 6.65 5.37
C TYR A 122 1.91 7.53 4.42
N TYR A 123 1.21 8.32 3.60
CA TYR A 123 1.84 9.14 2.58
C TYR A 123 2.65 10.31 3.17
N ILE A 124 3.99 10.26 3.04
CA ILE A 124 4.88 11.36 3.48
C ILE A 124 4.65 12.61 2.64
N THR A 125 4.67 12.46 1.30
CA THR A 125 4.30 13.52 0.35
C THR A 125 3.49 12.93 -0.81
N TRP A 126 3.94 13.02 -2.07
CA TRP A 126 3.29 12.49 -3.26
C TRP A 126 4.26 12.32 -4.44
N LEU A 127 3.79 11.66 -5.49
CA LEU A 127 4.48 11.46 -6.77
C LEU A 127 4.51 12.72 -7.65
N ASP A 128 5.54 12.84 -8.49
CA ASP A 128 5.69 13.90 -9.49
C ASP A 128 5.29 13.46 -10.89
N GLN A 129 4.77 14.41 -11.66
CA GLN A 129 4.34 14.20 -13.05
C GLN A 129 5.10 15.11 -14.02
N TRP A 130 5.38 14.60 -15.22
CA TRP A 130 5.90 15.43 -16.32
C TRP A 130 4.80 16.33 -16.89
N ALA A 131 4.67 17.55 -16.36
CA ALA A 131 3.87 18.61 -16.98
C ALA A 131 4.42 19.99 -16.63
N SER A 132 4.29 20.94 -17.56
CA SER A 132 4.80 22.31 -17.37
C SER A 132 4.11 23.09 -16.25
N ASN A 133 2.94 22.63 -15.81
CA ASN A 133 2.12 23.21 -14.76
C ASN A 133 2.05 22.33 -13.49
N TYR A 134 2.84 21.25 -13.41
CA TYR A 134 2.88 20.40 -12.22
C TYR A 134 3.95 20.89 -11.26
N THR A 135 3.54 21.21 -10.04
CA THR A 135 4.46 21.60 -8.97
C THR A 135 5.09 20.36 -8.37
N HIS A 136 6.43 20.35 -8.28
CA HIS A 136 7.19 19.33 -7.57
C HIS A 136 6.65 19.11 -6.16
N LYS A 137 6.35 17.86 -5.82
CA LYS A 137 5.79 17.45 -4.54
C LYS A 137 6.93 17.16 -3.57
N SER A 138 7.04 18.00 -2.55
CA SER A 138 7.97 17.79 -1.46
C SER A 138 7.52 18.57 -0.23
N ASN A 139 7.67 17.95 0.94
CA ASN A 139 7.49 18.57 2.24
C ASN A 139 8.85 18.99 2.85
N VAL A 140 9.95 18.82 2.11
CA VAL A 140 11.28 19.21 2.57
C VAL A 140 11.34 20.74 2.69
N GLY A 141 11.72 21.22 3.87
CA GLY A 141 11.71 22.63 4.26
C GLY A 141 10.36 23.13 4.78
N ASP A 142 9.30 22.32 4.72
CA ASP A 142 7.99 22.64 5.25
C ASP A 142 7.84 22.15 6.70
N LYS A 143 7.99 23.10 7.63
CA LYS A 143 7.87 22.83 9.06
C LYS A 143 6.46 22.38 9.45
N GLU A 144 5.41 22.93 8.84
CA GLU A 144 4.03 22.59 9.20
C GLU A 144 3.70 21.16 8.76
N ALA A 145 4.15 20.77 7.56
CA ALA A 145 4.03 19.41 7.07
C ALA A 145 4.82 18.42 7.93
N THR A 146 6.07 18.75 8.29
CA THR A 146 6.90 17.92 9.19
C THR A 146 6.26 17.75 10.56
N ASP A 147 5.74 18.83 11.15
CA ASP A 147 5.06 18.79 12.46
C ASP A 147 3.78 17.93 12.39
N LYS A 148 3.05 17.95 11.26
CA LYS A 148 1.90 17.07 11.03
C LYS A 148 2.33 15.60 10.97
N ILE A 149 3.36 15.26 10.20
CA ILE A 149 3.88 13.88 10.08
C ILE A 149 4.24 13.33 11.46
N THR A 150 5.05 14.07 12.23
CA THR A 150 5.44 13.64 13.58
C THR A 150 4.24 13.53 14.52
N LYS A 151 3.22 14.39 14.38
CA LYS A 151 2.00 14.32 15.19
C LYS A 151 1.19 13.05 14.88
N ASP A 152 1.02 12.73 13.60
CA ASP A 152 0.24 11.56 13.17
C ASP A 152 0.94 10.25 13.60
N ILE A 153 2.27 10.14 13.40
CA ILE A 153 3.06 8.99 13.85
C ILE A 153 3.01 8.84 15.38
N LYS A 154 3.12 9.94 16.12
CA LYS A 154 2.96 9.91 17.59
C LYS A 154 1.55 9.44 17.98
N TRP A 155 0.53 9.85 17.25
CA TRP A 155 -0.83 9.39 17.51
C TRP A 155 -0.96 7.89 17.24
N LEU A 156 -0.45 7.38 16.11
CA LEU A 156 -0.42 5.95 15.79
C LEU A 156 0.23 5.14 16.92
N ILE A 157 1.46 5.51 17.32
CA ILE A 157 2.20 4.82 18.39
C ILE A 157 1.42 4.85 19.71
N ASN A 158 0.86 6.00 20.08
CA ASN A 158 0.12 6.16 21.34
C ASN A 158 -1.24 5.42 21.34
N ASN A 159 -1.78 5.08 20.17
CA ASN A 159 -3.04 4.35 20.01
C ASN A 159 -2.83 2.90 19.56
N ASN A 160 -1.60 2.38 19.66
CA ASN A 160 -1.26 1.00 19.31
C ASN A 160 -1.59 0.64 17.85
N GLY A 161 -1.56 1.64 16.96
CA GLY A 161 -1.66 1.49 15.53
C GLY A 161 -0.30 1.17 14.93
N SER A 162 -0.28 0.23 14.00
CA SER A 162 0.87 -0.02 13.13
C SER A 162 0.83 0.94 11.95
N PHE A 163 1.97 1.19 11.31
CA PHE A 163 2.05 2.04 10.13
C PHE A 163 3.22 1.65 9.24
N ASN A 164 3.08 1.95 7.96
CA ASN A 164 4.14 1.88 6.95
C ASN A 164 4.29 3.26 6.30
N LEU A 165 5.52 3.79 6.26
CA LEU A 165 5.81 5.11 5.71
C LEU A 165 5.98 5.02 4.20
N PHE A 166 5.01 5.53 3.45
CA PHE A 166 5.02 5.56 1.99
C PHE A 166 5.40 6.97 1.48
N MET A 167 6.58 7.22 0.94
CA MET A 167 7.78 6.40 0.94
C MET A 167 8.71 6.84 2.07
N PHE A 168 9.38 5.88 2.73
CA PHE A 168 10.55 6.17 3.56
C PHE A 168 11.79 6.52 2.71
N HIS A 169 11.94 5.81 1.58
CA HIS A 169 12.90 6.08 0.53
C HIS A 169 12.27 5.66 -0.79
N GLY A 170 12.06 6.59 -1.72
CA GLY A 170 11.42 6.26 -2.99
C GLY A 170 12.41 5.89 -4.10
N GLY A 171 13.52 6.61 -4.25
CA GLY A 171 14.59 6.28 -5.21
C GLY A 171 14.29 6.74 -6.64
N THR A 172 14.49 5.85 -7.63
CA THR A 172 14.47 6.20 -9.06
C THR A 172 13.74 5.16 -9.90
N ASN A 173 12.86 5.62 -10.79
CA ASN A 173 12.25 4.81 -11.85
C ASN A 173 13.22 4.65 -13.02
N TRP A 174 14.04 3.60 -13.02
CA TRP A 174 15.04 3.39 -14.07
C TRP A 174 14.44 2.93 -15.41
N GLY A 175 15.06 3.34 -16.52
CA GLY A 175 14.64 2.92 -17.86
C GLY A 175 13.20 3.33 -18.17
N PHE A 176 12.32 2.33 -18.34
CA PHE A 176 10.90 2.51 -18.64
C PHE A 176 9.99 1.98 -17.53
N GLN A 177 10.46 2.03 -16.28
CA GLN A 177 9.71 1.53 -15.12
C GLN A 177 8.68 2.55 -14.57
N ASN A 178 8.70 3.80 -15.04
CA ASN A 178 7.77 4.81 -14.54
C ASN A 178 6.32 4.46 -14.90
N GLY A 179 5.41 4.73 -13.96
CA GLY A 179 3.97 4.67 -14.20
C GLY A 179 3.43 5.92 -14.89
N ALA A 180 2.10 5.99 -14.96
CA ALA A 180 1.35 7.17 -15.34
C ALA A 180 -0.05 7.12 -14.72
N ASP A 181 -0.58 8.27 -14.36
CA ASP A 181 -1.99 8.43 -14.02
C ASP A 181 -2.81 8.76 -15.28
N TRP A 182 -4.12 8.53 -15.17
CA TRP A 182 -5.08 8.94 -16.18
C TRP A 182 -6.26 9.66 -15.52
N ALA A 183 -6.34 10.97 -15.74
CA ALA A 183 -7.51 11.78 -15.43
C ALA A 183 -8.12 12.29 -16.75
N ASP A 184 -8.06 13.60 -17.02
CA ASP A 184 -8.49 14.17 -18.30
C ASP A 184 -7.46 13.95 -19.43
N ALA A 185 -6.22 13.60 -19.08
CA ALA A 185 -5.13 13.29 -19.99
C ALA A 185 -4.11 12.36 -19.33
N LEU A 186 -3.21 11.78 -20.13
CA LEU A 186 -2.06 11.02 -19.65
C LEU A 186 -1.17 11.91 -18.78
N GLN A 187 -0.87 11.45 -17.57
CA GLN A 187 -0.01 12.11 -16.61
C GLN A 187 1.19 11.20 -16.28
N PRO A 188 2.26 11.24 -17.09
CA PRO A 188 3.39 10.33 -16.89
C PRO A 188 4.20 10.72 -15.65
N ILE A 189 4.46 9.74 -14.78
CA ILE A 189 5.26 9.93 -13.57
C ILE A 189 6.72 10.17 -13.97
N THR A 190 7.41 11.04 -13.23
CA THR A 190 8.80 11.39 -13.56
C THR A 190 9.78 10.23 -13.28
N THR A 191 11.01 10.36 -13.81
CA THR A 191 12.10 9.42 -13.54
C THR A 191 12.49 9.42 -12.07
N SER A 192 12.56 10.61 -11.46
CA SER A 192 12.81 10.71 -10.03
C SER A 192 11.61 10.16 -9.27
N TYR A 193 11.87 9.32 -8.29
CA TYR A 193 10.89 8.88 -7.31
C TYR A 193 11.31 9.33 -5.91
N ASP A 194 11.95 10.50 -5.81
CA ASP A 194 12.36 11.12 -4.54
C ASP A 194 11.23 11.17 -3.51
N TYR A 195 10.01 11.48 -3.99
CA TYR A 195 8.78 11.51 -3.21
C TYR A 195 8.81 12.53 -2.05
N GLY A 196 9.79 13.43 -1.98
CA GLY A 196 10.04 14.23 -0.78
C GLY A 196 10.19 13.38 0.48
N ALA A 197 10.65 12.14 0.31
CA ALA A 197 10.73 11.13 1.36
C ALA A 197 11.77 11.50 2.43
N PRO A 198 11.75 10.87 3.62
CA PRO A 198 12.77 11.05 4.65
C PRO A 198 14.20 10.84 4.11
N LEU A 199 14.38 9.85 3.23
CA LEU A 199 15.59 9.68 2.44
C LEU A 199 15.33 10.10 1.00
N ASP A 200 16.11 11.08 0.53
CA ASP A 200 16.02 11.58 -0.83
C ASP A 200 16.39 10.50 -1.88
N GLU A 201 16.24 10.84 -3.16
CA GLU A 201 16.48 9.91 -4.29
C GLU A 201 17.83 9.17 -4.22
N ILE A 202 18.87 9.79 -3.66
CA ILE A 202 20.21 9.20 -3.54
C ILE A 202 20.56 8.74 -2.12
N GLY A 203 19.58 8.72 -1.21
CA GLY A 203 19.69 8.18 0.14
C GLY A 203 20.26 9.15 1.17
N ARG A 204 20.22 10.46 0.94
CA ARG A 204 20.61 11.47 1.96
C ARG A 204 19.43 11.74 2.88
N THR A 205 19.74 11.98 4.16
CA THR A 205 18.75 12.37 5.16
C THR A 205 18.37 13.84 5.03
N ASN A 206 17.12 14.15 5.39
CA ASN A 206 16.61 15.53 5.54
C ASN A 206 15.96 15.72 6.92
N GLU A 207 15.37 16.88 7.16
CA GLU A 207 14.72 17.21 8.43
C GLU A 207 13.51 16.33 8.77
N ILE A 208 12.82 15.74 7.78
CA ILE A 208 11.75 14.77 8.03
C ILE A 208 12.34 13.49 8.63
N TYR A 209 13.44 12.98 8.08
CA TYR A 209 14.16 11.82 8.64
C TYR A 209 14.60 12.04 10.09
N HIS A 210 15.02 13.26 10.43
CA HIS A 210 15.45 13.58 11.79
C HIS A 210 14.28 13.87 12.75
N ALA A 211 13.07 14.08 12.23
CA ALA A 211 11.87 14.38 13.01
C ALA A 211 11.03 13.14 13.38
N ILE A 212 11.13 12.09 12.57
CA ILE A 212 10.51 10.77 12.79
C ILE A 212 11.38 9.96 13.77
#